data_AF-A0A4Q5QW05-F1
#
_entry.id   AF-A0A4Q5QW05-F1
#
_cell.length_a   1.000
_cell.length_b   1.000
_cell.length_c   1.000
_cell.angle_alpha   90.00
_cell.angle_beta   90.00
_cell.angle_gamma   90.00
#
_symmetry.space_group_name_H-M   'P 1'
#
loop_
_entity.id
_entity.type
_entity.pdbx_description
1 polymer ?
#
loop_
_entity_poly.entity_id
_entity_poly.type
_entity_poly.pdbx_seq_one_letter_code
_entity_poly.pdbx_strand_id
1 'polypeptide(L)'
;MTVAAKQHPTADDRGKYANSPIGIPANGWKDVLIRAWKEGSADNISLIASGVAFCGVLALVPMLGAVVLSYGLVASPEAVIHNVQGMTSVMPGEAAKLIGEQLMNVVTTSGGKKGFGLLVALLIALYGATKGAGAIITALNIAYDEEETRGFVRLQLVTLAITAGAVLLAIVATIAIAALGHLETLLPWAPGWALALAKLATYVVMAGAAAAAAATLYRYAPNRDEAEWKWLSPGSVGVTLAWLAATAGFGIYVANFG
;
A
#
# COMPACT_ATOMS: atom_id res chain seq x y z
N MET A 1 -53.03 6.67 -14.92
CA MET A 1 -52.23 6.33 -13.72
C MET A 1 -51.89 4.85 -13.79
N THR A 2 -50.76 4.51 -14.41
CA THR A 2 -50.29 3.14 -14.56
C THR A 2 -49.34 2.83 -13.41
N VAL A 3 -49.78 1.96 -12.51
CA VAL A 3 -48.98 1.45 -11.39
C VAL A 3 -47.82 0.64 -11.98
N ALA A 4 -46.59 1.14 -11.84
CA ALA A 4 -45.39 0.40 -12.21
C ALA A 4 -45.27 -0.84 -11.32
N ALA A 5 -45.46 -2.02 -11.92
CA ALA A 5 -45.27 -3.29 -11.25
C ALA A 5 -43.81 -3.43 -10.81
N LYS A 6 -43.58 -3.63 -9.51
CA LYS A 6 -42.28 -4.07 -8.99
C LYS A 6 -41.99 -5.45 -9.56
N GLN A 7 -41.12 -5.52 -10.58
CA GLN A 7 -40.62 -6.79 -11.10
C GLN A 7 -39.84 -7.50 -10.00
N HIS A 8 -40.23 -8.74 -9.71
CA HIS A 8 -39.50 -9.60 -8.76
C HIS A 8 -38.21 -10.09 -9.44
N PRO A 9 -37.04 -9.96 -8.78
CA PRO A 9 -35.77 -10.43 -9.34
C PRO A 9 -35.85 -11.95 -9.53
N THR A 10 -35.72 -12.40 -10.79
CA THR A 10 -35.62 -13.83 -11.09
C THR A 10 -34.18 -14.29 -10.90
N ALA A 11 -33.95 -15.58 -10.65
CA ALA A 11 -32.60 -16.14 -10.44
C ALA A 11 -31.65 -15.94 -11.65
N ASP A 12 -32.17 -15.56 -12.82
CA ASP A 12 -31.41 -15.33 -14.06
C ASP A 12 -30.99 -13.86 -14.28
N ASP A 13 -31.29 -12.96 -13.33
CA ASP A 13 -31.05 -11.53 -13.55
C ASP A 13 -29.57 -11.10 -13.50
N ARG A 14 -28.65 -12.05 -13.26
CA ARG A 14 -27.19 -11.84 -13.19
C ARG A 14 -26.75 -10.60 -12.38
N GLY A 15 -27.57 -10.16 -11.42
CA GLY A 15 -27.33 -8.98 -10.58
C GLY A 15 -27.74 -7.62 -11.17
N LYS A 16 -28.48 -7.54 -12.29
CA LYS A 16 -28.89 -6.27 -12.93
C LYS A 16 -29.67 -5.32 -12.02
N TYR A 17 -30.40 -5.84 -11.04
CA TYR A 17 -31.16 -5.06 -10.05
C TYR A 17 -30.59 -5.17 -8.63
N ALA A 18 -29.34 -5.62 -8.49
CA ALA A 18 -28.71 -5.71 -7.18
C ALA A 18 -28.41 -4.31 -6.64
N ASN A 19 -28.93 -3.99 -5.45
CA ASN A 19 -28.64 -2.72 -4.76
C ASN A 19 -27.39 -2.81 -3.85
N SER A 20 -26.75 -3.99 -3.79
CA SER A 20 -25.50 -4.21 -3.07
C SER A 20 -24.73 -5.38 -3.69
N PRO A 21 -23.39 -5.45 -3.50
CA PRO A 21 -22.59 -6.55 -4.06
C PRO A 21 -22.98 -7.94 -3.54
N ILE A 22 -23.53 -8.01 -2.32
CA ILE A 22 -24.00 -9.27 -1.70
C ILE A 22 -25.24 -9.80 -2.45
N GLY A 23 -25.99 -8.93 -3.13
CA GLY A 23 -27.13 -9.32 -3.95
C GLY A 23 -26.79 -9.88 -5.34
N ILE A 24 -25.50 -9.92 -5.72
CA ILE A 24 -25.08 -10.45 -7.02
C ILE A 24 -24.94 -11.98 -6.93
N PRO A 25 -25.64 -12.77 -7.78
CA PRO A 25 -25.50 -14.22 -7.80
C PRO A 25 -24.13 -14.66 -8.34
N ALA A 26 -23.72 -15.90 -8.08
CA ALA A 26 -22.41 -16.43 -8.50
C ALA A 26 -22.13 -16.29 -10.01
N ASN A 27 -23.15 -16.49 -10.85
CA ASN A 27 -23.03 -16.28 -12.30
C ASN A 27 -22.80 -14.80 -12.67
N GLY A 28 -23.38 -13.86 -11.92
CA GLY A 28 -23.12 -12.42 -12.09
C GLY A 28 -21.71 -12.05 -11.67
N TRP A 29 -21.19 -12.63 -10.58
CA TRP A 29 -19.79 -12.45 -10.16
C TRP A 29 -18.80 -13.01 -11.20
N LYS A 30 -19.11 -14.16 -11.79
CA LYS A 30 -18.31 -14.70 -12.90
C LYS A 30 -18.26 -13.73 -14.08
N ASP A 31 -19.39 -13.13 -14.45
CA ASP A 31 -19.45 -12.12 -15.51
C ASP A 31 -18.68 -10.85 -15.15
N VAL A 32 -18.70 -10.42 -13.88
CA VAL A 32 -17.87 -9.29 -13.40
C VAL A 32 -16.38 -9.60 -13.52
N LEU A 33 -15.94 -10.78 -13.08
CA LEU A 33 -14.53 -11.19 -13.15
C LEU A 33 -14.03 -11.31 -14.60
N ILE A 34 -14.83 -11.91 -15.48
CA ILE A 34 -14.49 -12.04 -16.91
C ILE A 34 -14.38 -10.66 -17.57
N ARG A 35 -15.31 -9.75 -17.27
CA ARG A 35 -15.27 -8.38 -17.81
C ARG A 35 -14.05 -7.63 -17.29
N ALA A 36 -13.80 -7.65 -15.98
CA ALA A 36 -12.62 -7.01 -15.38
C ALA A 36 -11.30 -7.55 -15.97
N TRP A 37 -11.21 -8.85 -16.23
CA TRP A 37 -10.05 -9.44 -16.89
C TRP A 37 -9.88 -8.98 -18.34
N LYS A 38 -10.97 -8.94 -19.11
CA LYS A 38 -10.95 -8.50 -20.51
C LYS A 38 -10.57 -7.02 -20.62
N GLU A 39 -11.20 -6.17 -19.82
CA GLU A 39 -10.93 -4.73 -19.81
C GLU A 39 -9.50 -4.47 -19.36
N GLY A 40 -9.08 -5.09 -18.25
CA GLY A 40 -7.71 -4.92 -17.77
C GLY A 40 -6.64 -5.40 -18.74
N SER A 41 -6.96 -6.38 -19.59
CA SER A 41 -6.08 -6.82 -20.68
C SER A 41 -6.09 -5.81 -21.84
N ALA A 42 -7.25 -5.29 -22.23
CA ALA A 42 -7.41 -4.32 -23.31
C ALA A 42 -6.67 -3.00 -22.98
N ASP A 43 -6.76 -2.55 -21.73
CA ASP A 43 -6.12 -1.33 -21.23
C ASP A 43 -4.64 -1.50 -20.93
N ASN A 44 -4.08 -2.70 -21.12
CA ASN A 44 -2.71 -3.03 -20.76
C ASN A 44 -2.40 -2.67 -19.28
N ILE A 45 -3.33 -2.96 -18.36
CA ILE A 45 -3.17 -2.63 -16.93
C ILE A 45 -1.88 -3.21 -16.36
N SER A 46 -1.37 -4.34 -16.85
CA SER A 46 -0.08 -4.89 -16.42
C SER A 46 1.10 -3.96 -16.74
N LEU A 47 1.11 -3.30 -17.89
CA LEU A 47 2.14 -2.32 -18.26
C LEU A 47 2.04 -1.07 -17.38
N ILE A 48 0.82 -0.60 -17.15
CA ILE A 48 0.54 0.55 -16.28
C ILE A 48 0.98 0.25 -14.83
N ALA A 49 0.60 -0.92 -14.31
CA ALA A 49 0.98 -1.39 -12.97
C ALA A 49 2.51 -1.53 -12.83
N SER A 50 3.19 -1.99 -13.88
CA SER A 50 4.66 -2.04 -13.92
C SER A 50 5.27 -0.63 -13.84
N GLY A 51 4.68 0.35 -14.51
CA GLY A 51 5.07 1.77 -14.39
C GLY A 51 4.89 2.31 -12.97
N VAL A 52 3.75 2.02 -12.33
CA VAL A 52 3.50 2.38 -10.93
C VAL A 52 4.53 1.73 -9.99
N ALA A 53 4.81 0.44 -10.17
CA ALA A 53 5.80 -0.30 -9.39
C ALA A 53 7.22 0.28 -9.57
N PHE A 54 7.58 0.64 -10.80
CA PHE A 54 8.86 1.28 -11.10
C PHE A 54 9.03 2.62 -10.38
N CYS A 55 7.99 3.46 -10.30
CA CYS A 55 8.02 4.67 -9.46
C CYS A 55 8.31 4.35 -7.99
N GLY A 56 7.74 3.26 -7.46
CA GLY A 56 8.01 2.78 -6.10
C GLY A 56 9.46 2.36 -5.89
N VAL A 57 10.02 1.58 -6.82
CA VAL A 57 11.43 1.15 -6.77
C VAL A 57 12.38 2.34 -6.82
N LEU A 58 12.12 3.33 -7.69
CA LEU A 58 12.94 4.55 -7.76
C LEU A 58 12.88 5.39 -6.47
N ALA A 59 11.77 5.35 -5.74
CA ALA A 59 11.60 6.06 -4.47
C ALA A 59 12.27 5.33 -3.29
N LEU A 60 12.66 4.06 -3.44
CA LEU A 60 13.19 3.23 -2.35
C LEU A 60 14.52 3.76 -1.81
N VAL A 61 15.46 4.10 -2.69
CA VAL A 61 16.79 4.61 -2.30
C VAL A 61 16.71 5.90 -1.48
N PRO A 62 16.04 6.99 -1.93
CA PRO A 62 15.91 8.21 -1.14
C PRO A 62 15.08 7.99 0.14
N MET A 63 14.10 7.08 0.12
CA MET A 63 13.33 6.71 1.31
C MET A 63 14.22 6.03 2.37
N LEU A 64 15.06 5.08 1.98
CA LEU A 64 16.03 4.46 2.89
C LEU A 64 16.98 5.50 3.49
N GLY A 65 17.53 6.39 2.66
CA GLY A 65 18.37 7.49 3.14
C GLY A 65 17.65 8.38 4.16
N ALA A 66 16.39 8.74 3.89
CA ALA A 66 15.58 9.52 4.81
C ALA A 66 15.36 8.80 6.16
N VAL A 67 15.02 7.51 6.14
CA VAL A 67 14.84 6.70 7.36
C VAL A 67 16.12 6.67 8.19
N VAL A 68 17.27 6.39 7.56
CA VAL A 68 18.56 6.33 8.26
C VAL A 68 18.97 7.70 8.81
N LEU A 69 18.80 8.77 8.04
CA LEU A 69 19.10 10.14 8.48
C LEU A 69 18.20 10.58 9.65
N SER A 70 16.90 10.25 9.60
CA SER A 70 15.97 10.49 10.71
C SER A 70 16.36 9.69 11.95
N TYR A 71 16.77 8.44 11.79
CA TYR A 71 17.20 7.61 12.90
C TYR A 71 18.50 8.13 13.53
N GLY A 72 19.48 8.55 12.73
CA GLY A 72 20.73 9.17 13.20
C GLY A 72 20.57 10.56 13.84
N LEU A 73 19.37 11.16 13.79
CA LEU A 73 19.04 12.39 14.54
C LEU A 73 18.69 12.08 16.01
N VAL A 74 18.15 10.89 16.27
CA VAL A 74 17.64 10.48 17.60
C VAL A 74 18.57 9.46 18.26
N ALA A 75 19.25 8.63 17.47
CA ALA A 75 20.13 7.56 17.93
C ALA A 75 21.61 7.86 17.63
N SER A 76 22.51 7.36 18.47
CA SER A 76 23.96 7.47 18.23
C SER A 76 24.38 6.60 17.02
N PRO A 77 25.40 7.00 16.25
CA PRO A 77 25.89 6.24 15.10
C PRO A 77 26.17 4.76 15.42
N GLU A 78 26.66 4.47 16.63
CA GLU A 78 26.98 3.12 17.09
C GLU A 78 25.71 2.28 17.28
N ALA A 79 24.65 2.86 17.84
CA ALA A 79 23.35 2.20 17.97
C ALA A 79 22.71 1.94 16.61
N VAL A 80 22.86 2.87 15.66
CA VAL A 80 22.38 2.73 14.29
C VAL A 80 23.08 1.58 13.58
N ILE A 81 24.42 1.53 13.62
CA ILE A 81 25.21 0.49 12.97
C ILE A 81 24.91 -0.88 13.59
N HIS A 82 24.86 -0.99 14.92
CA HIS A 82 24.61 -2.25 15.62
C HIS A 82 23.24 -2.84 15.26
N ASN A 83 22.18 -2.01 15.26
CA ASN A 83 20.82 -2.48 14.95
C ASN A 83 20.68 -2.86 13.47
N VAL A 84 21.32 -2.12 12.56
CA VAL A 84 21.26 -2.46 11.15
C VAL A 84 22.09 -3.71 10.84
N GLN A 85 23.25 -3.91 11.45
CA GLN A 85 24.03 -5.15 11.30
C GLN A 85 23.27 -6.39 11.76
N GLY A 86 22.46 -6.27 12.83
CA GLY A 86 21.54 -7.32 13.26
C GLY A 86 20.52 -7.67 12.17
N MET A 87 19.95 -6.65 11.50
CA MET A 87 18.96 -6.85 10.43
C MET A 87 19.58 -7.36 9.12
N THR A 88 20.78 -6.90 8.74
CA THR A 88 21.42 -7.32 7.49
C THR A 88 22.00 -8.73 7.53
N SER A 89 22.18 -9.31 8.73
CA SER A 89 22.68 -10.68 8.91
C SER A 89 21.77 -11.77 8.33
N VAL A 90 20.47 -11.45 8.16
CA VAL A 90 19.45 -12.35 7.61
C VAL A 90 18.98 -11.92 6.22
N MET A 91 19.62 -10.92 5.62
CA MET A 91 19.26 -10.39 4.30
C MET A 91 20.19 -10.89 3.20
N PRO A 92 19.71 -10.99 1.94
CA PRO A 92 20.57 -11.18 0.78
C PRO A 92 21.65 -10.08 0.71
N GLY A 93 22.86 -10.44 0.28
CA GLY A 93 24.03 -9.55 0.33
C GLY A 93 23.86 -8.23 -0.42
N GLU A 94 23.07 -8.20 -1.48
CA GLU A 94 22.77 -6.99 -2.27
C GLU A 94 21.91 -5.98 -1.50
N ALA A 95 20.89 -6.47 -0.78
CA ALA A 95 20.05 -5.63 0.08
C ALA A 95 20.86 -5.07 1.26
N ALA A 96 21.69 -5.92 1.87
CA ALA A 96 22.60 -5.51 2.94
C ALA A 96 23.59 -4.43 2.47
N LYS A 97 24.15 -4.57 1.26
CA LYS A 97 25.06 -3.60 0.65
C LYS A 97 24.38 -2.25 0.43
N LEU A 98 23.18 -2.23 -0.15
CA LEU A 98 22.43 -0.99 -0.38
C LEU A 98 22.18 -0.21 0.91
N ILE A 99 21.79 -0.92 1.98
CA ILE A 99 21.58 -0.32 3.29
C ILE A 99 22.90 0.20 3.88
N GLY A 100 23.98 -0.58 3.78
CA GLY A 100 25.31 -0.20 4.26
C GLY A 100 25.87 1.05 3.58
N GLU A 101 25.69 1.19 2.27
CA GLU A 101 26.08 2.38 1.51
C GLU A 101 25.31 3.63 1.98
N GLN A 102 24.00 3.51 2.23
CA GLN A 102 23.19 4.59 2.78
C GLN A 102 23.65 4.99 4.19
N LEU A 103 23.92 4.01 5.06
CA LEU A 103 24.45 4.27 6.41
C LEU A 103 25.79 5.01 6.36
N MET A 104 26.71 4.59 5.50
CA MET A 104 28.03 5.21 5.39
C MET A 104 27.90 6.68 4.97
N ASN A 105 26.99 6.99 4.03
CA ASN A 105 26.69 8.36 3.64
C ASN A 105 26.14 9.20 4.80
N VAL A 106 25.36 8.62 5.70
CA VAL A 106 24.84 9.30 6.90
C VAL A 106 25.93 9.57 7.94
N VAL A 107 26.80 8.60 8.23
CA VAL A 107 27.85 8.72 9.25
C VAL A 107 28.98 9.66 8.80
N THR A 108 29.34 9.62 7.52
CA THR A 108 30.40 10.49 6.95
C THR A 108 29.96 11.94 6.77
N THR A 109 28.65 12.21 6.72
CA THR A 109 28.11 13.58 6.65
C THR A 109 28.25 14.27 8.01
N SER A 110 29.25 15.15 8.14
CA SER A 110 29.65 15.83 9.38
C SER A 110 28.56 16.79 9.93
N GLY A 111 28.50 16.91 11.26
CA GLY A 111 27.40 17.44 12.08
C GLY A 111 26.78 18.82 11.79
N GLY A 112 27.27 19.59 10.81
CA GLY A 112 26.60 20.82 10.33
C GLY A 112 25.74 20.64 9.08
N LYS A 113 25.97 19.57 8.29
CA LYS A 113 25.27 19.31 7.01
C LYS A 113 24.18 18.25 7.10
N LYS A 114 24.05 17.56 8.25
CA LYS A 114 23.07 16.49 8.48
C LYS A 114 21.62 16.95 8.25
N GLY A 115 21.26 18.14 8.74
CA GLY A 115 19.92 18.72 8.55
C GLY A 115 19.60 19.04 7.08
N PHE A 116 20.58 19.59 6.35
CA PHE A 116 20.41 19.89 4.92
C PHE A 116 20.31 18.61 4.08
N GLY A 117 21.16 17.61 4.34
CA GLY A 117 21.11 16.31 3.67
C GLY A 117 19.80 15.57 3.93
N LEU A 118 19.31 15.58 5.17
CA LEU A 118 17.99 15.02 5.52
C LEU A 118 16.86 15.74 4.81
N LEU A 119 16.87 17.08 4.77
CA LEU A 119 15.86 17.85 4.05
C LEU A 119 15.86 17.51 2.56
N VAL A 120 17.03 17.45 1.91
CA VAL A 120 17.14 17.07 0.49
C VAL A 120 16.64 15.64 0.26
N ALA A 121 17.04 14.68 1.10
CA ALA A 121 16.59 13.29 1.00
C ALA A 121 15.07 13.17 1.16
N LEU A 122 14.48 13.86 2.15
CA LEU A 122 13.04 13.91 2.36
C LEU A 122 12.30 14.54 1.18
N LEU A 123 12.81 15.63 0.59
CA LEU A 123 12.21 16.25 -0.59
C LEU A 123 12.24 15.33 -1.81
N ILE A 124 13.36 14.64 -2.05
CA ILE A 124 13.48 13.68 -3.15
C ILE A 124 12.55 12.47 -2.92
N ALA A 125 12.51 11.94 -1.70
CA ALA A 125 11.61 10.84 -1.34
C ALA A 125 10.14 11.24 -1.50
N LEU A 126 9.76 12.43 -1.02
CA LEU A 126 8.42 12.96 -1.15
C LEU A 126 8.05 13.21 -2.62
N TYR A 127 8.97 13.72 -3.43
CA TYR A 127 8.79 13.89 -4.87
C TYR A 127 8.53 12.55 -5.56
N GLY A 128 9.35 11.53 -5.26
CA GLY A 128 9.16 10.16 -5.77
C GLY A 128 7.82 9.55 -5.36
N ALA A 129 7.44 9.69 -4.09
CA ALA A 129 6.17 9.22 -3.57
C ALA A 129 4.97 9.94 -4.23
N THR A 130 5.08 11.26 -4.44
CA THR A 130 4.07 12.07 -5.15
C THR A 130 3.93 11.62 -6.60
N LYS A 131 5.04 11.30 -7.29
CA LYS A 131 4.99 10.72 -8.64
C LYS A 131 4.32 9.34 -8.67
N GLY A 132 4.62 8.49 -7.68
CA GLY A 132 3.94 7.20 -7.52
C GLY A 132 2.43 7.34 -7.31
N ALA A 133 2.00 8.26 -6.43
CA ALA A 133 0.59 8.57 -6.22
C ALA A 133 -0.08 9.09 -7.49
N GLY A 134 0.60 9.96 -8.25
CA GLY A 134 0.12 10.43 -9.56
C GLY A 134 -0.05 9.29 -10.57
N ALA A 135 0.90 8.35 -10.63
CA ALA A 135 0.80 7.18 -11.48
C ALA A 135 -0.37 6.27 -11.09
N ILE A 136 -0.66 6.13 -9.78
CA ILE A 136 -1.85 5.41 -9.29
C ILE A 136 -3.13 6.11 -9.72
N ILE A 137 -3.22 7.44 -9.60
CA ILE A 137 -4.38 8.21 -10.06
C ILE A 137 -4.61 7.95 -11.56
N THR A 138 -3.57 8.06 -12.38
CA THR A 138 -3.66 7.78 -13.82
C THR A 138 -4.10 6.35 -14.09
N ALA A 139 -3.54 5.36 -13.38
CA ALA A 139 -3.90 3.97 -13.53
C ALA A 139 -5.37 3.70 -13.19
N LEU A 140 -5.87 4.35 -12.13
CA LEU A 140 -7.26 4.22 -11.72
C LEU A 140 -8.21 4.94 -12.67
N ASN A 141 -7.85 6.12 -13.18
CA ASN A 141 -8.63 6.79 -14.22
C ASN A 141 -8.78 5.89 -15.45
N ILE A 142 -7.69 5.27 -15.92
CA ILE A 142 -7.73 4.31 -17.04
C ILE A 142 -8.63 3.12 -16.69
N ALA A 143 -8.43 2.48 -15.53
CA ALA A 143 -9.22 1.32 -15.13
C ALA A 143 -10.73 1.58 -14.91
N TYR A 144 -11.12 2.86 -14.77
CA TYR A 144 -12.52 3.28 -14.68
C TYR A 144 -13.03 3.96 -15.96
N ASP A 145 -12.24 3.98 -17.04
CA ASP A 145 -12.55 4.69 -18.30
C ASP A 145 -12.85 6.19 -18.11
N GLU A 146 -12.14 6.84 -17.19
CA GLU A 146 -12.32 8.25 -16.85
C GLU A 146 -11.21 9.12 -17.41
N GLU A 147 -11.57 10.26 -17.99
CA GLU A 147 -10.61 11.29 -18.39
C GLU A 147 -10.31 12.25 -17.22
N GLU A 148 -9.06 12.67 -17.09
CA GLU A 148 -8.66 13.62 -16.06
C GLU A 148 -9.05 15.06 -16.44
N THR A 149 -10.09 15.59 -15.81
CA THR A 149 -10.62 16.95 -16.03
C THR A 149 -10.29 17.90 -14.87
N ARG A 150 -9.69 17.42 -13.77
CA ARG A 150 -9.30 18.28 -12.65
C ARG A 150 -8.18 19.22 -13.12
N GLY A 151 -8.32 20.51 -12.76
CA GLY A 151 -7.25 21.48 -12.97
C GLY A 151 -5.98 21.10 -12.20
N PHE A 152 -4.83 21.57 -12.68
CA PHE A 152 -3.50 21.26 -12.15
C PHE A 152 -3.39 21.37 -10.62
N VAL A 153 -3.93 22.45 -10.04
CA VAL A 153 -3.89 22.70 -8.58
C VAL A 153 -4.66 21.62 -7.82
N ARG A 154 -5.88 21.28 -8.27
CA ARG A 154 -6.73 20.27 -7.59
C ARG A 154 -6.10 18.89 -7.70
N LEU A 155 -5.59 18.52 -8.87
CA LEU A 155 -4.88 17.25 -9.08
C LEU A 155 -3.65 17.13 -8.17
N GLN A 156 -2.86 18.20 -8.06
CA GLN A 156 -1.68 18.20 -7.20
C GLN A 156 -2.04 18.08 -5.72
N LEU A 157 -3.12 18.74 -5.26
CA LEU A 157 -3.61 18.61 -3.89
C LEU A 157 -4.10 17.20 -3.58
N VAL A 158 -4.83 16.56 -4.49
CA VAL A 158 -5.28 15.17 -4.33
C VAL A 158 -4.07 14.21 -4.28
N THR A 159 -3.12 14.39 -5.19
CA THR A 159 -1.89 13.59 -5.22
C THR A 159 -1.09 13.72 -3.92
N LEU A 160 -0.94 14.94 -3.39
CA LEU A 160 -0.28 15.18 -2.11
C LEU A 160 -1.04 14.58 -0.93
N ALA A 161 -2.38 14.68 -0.92
CA ALA A 161 -3.21 14.09 0.13
C ALA A 161 -3.09 12.56 0.16
N ILE A 162 -3.12 11.91 -1.00
CA ILE A 162 -2.89 10.46 -1.14
C ILE A 162 -1.49 10.10 -0.63
N THR A 163 -0.48 10.87 -1.04
CA THR A 163 0.90 10.64 -0.60
C THR A 163 1.05 10.77 0.91
N ALA A 164 0.49 11.82 1.51
CA ALA A 164 0.50 12.03 2.96
C ALA A 164 -0.23 10.91 3.71
N GLY A 165 -1.39 10.46 3.20
CA GLY A 165 -2.12 9.32 3.75
C GLY A 165 -1.32 8.02 3.70
N ALA A 166 -0.64 7.75 2.58
CA ALA A 166 0.23 6.58 2.44
C ALA A 166 1.42 6.63 3.41
N VAL A 167 2.06 7.80 3.58
CA VAL A 167 3.15 8.00 4.55
C VAL A 167 2.66 7.78 5.98
N LEU A 168 1.52 8.35 6.35
CA LEU A 168 0.91 8.15 7.67
C LEU A 168 0.63 6.66 7.94
N LEU A 169 0.03 5.97 6.96
CA LEU A 169 -0.26 4.54 7.07
C LEU A 169 1.04 3.72 7.23
N ALA A 170 2.10 4.06 6.49
CA ALA A 170 3.40 3.41 6.59
C ALA A 170 4.06 3.62 7.96
N ILE A 171 3.94 4.82 8.55
CA ILE A 171 4.44 5.11 9.91
C ILE A 171 3.68 4.26 10.93
N VAL A 172 2.34 4.23 10.87
CA VAL A 172 1.51 3.42 11.76
C VAL A 172 1.83 1.93 11.61
N ALA A 173 1.98 1.45 10.37
CA ALA A 173 2.40 0.07 10.08
C ALA A 173 3.74 -0.27 10.73
N THR A 174 4.73 0.63 10.59
CA THR A 174 6.08 0.45 11.15
C THR A 174 6.03 0.37 12.68
N ILE A 175 5.29 1.26 13.33
CA ILE A 175 5.10 1.25 14.79
C ILE A 175 4.41 -0.05 15.24
N ALA A 176 3.36 -0.47 14.53
CA ALA A 176 2.64 -1.70 14.86
C ALA A 176 3.54 -2.94 14.74
N ILE A 177 4.33 -3.04 13.67
CA ILE A 177 5.29 -4.15 13.48
C ILE A 177 6.40 -4.12 14.54
N ALA A 178 6.94 -2.94 14.85
CA ALA A 178 7.96 -2.80 15.90
C ALA A 178 7.43 -3.21 17.28
N ALA A 179 6.18 -2.83 17.60
CA ALA A 179 5.50 -3.25 18.82
C ALA A 179 5.28 -4.76 18.87
N LEU A 180 4.92 -5.40 17.76
CA LEU A 180 4.82 -6.87 17.67
C LEU A 180 6.15 -7.57 17.93
N GLY A 181 7.25 -7.03 17.39
CA GLY A 181 8.60 -7.58 17.62
C GLY A 181 9.03 -7.54 19.09
N HIS A 182 8.51 -6.60 19.87
CA HIS A 182 8.78 -6.45 21.30
C HIS A 182 7.62 -6.95 22.18
N LEU A 183 6.63 -7.63 21.62
CA LEU A 183 5.42 -7.98 22.37
C LEU A 183 5.71 -8.88 23.57
N GLU A 184 6.67 -9.81 23.42
CA GLU A 184 7.08 -10.75 24.47
C GLU A 184 7.86 -10.07 25.60
N THR A 185 8.59 -8.98 25.30
CA THR A 185 9.28 -8.18 26.31
C THR A 185 8.36 -7.18 27.01
N LEU A 186 7.32 -6.70 26.31
CA LEU A 186 6.31 -5.80 26.84
C LEU A 186 5.27 -6.52 27.73
N LEU A 187 4.97 -7.79 27.42
CA LEU A 187 4.00 -8.61 28.15
C LEU A 187 4.61 -9.95 28.59
N PRO A 188 5.63 -9.93 29.47
CA PRO A 188 6.35 -11.16 29.87
C PRO A 188 5.48 -12.13 30.68
N TRP A 189 4.37 -11.65 31.24
CA TRP A 189 3.41 -12.42 32.04
C TRP A 189 2.27 -13.02 31.20
N ALA A 190 2.16 -12.68 29.91
CA ALA A 190 1.05 -13.13 29.09
C ALA A 190 1.26 -14.59 28.63
N PRO A 191 0.22 -15.44 28.69
CA PRO A 191 0.33 -16.81 28.20
C PRO A 191 0.46 -16.82 26.66
N GLY A 192 1.14 -17.83 26.11
CA GLY A 192 1.47 -17.90 24.68
C GLY A 192 0.27 -17.79 23.73
N TRP A 193 -0.91 -18.28 24.14
CA TRP A 193 -2.14 -18.13 23.34
C TRP A 193 -2.62 -16.68 23.26
N ALA A 194 -2.44 -15.88 24.32
CA ALA A 194 -2.81 -14.47 24.33
C ALA A 194 -1.87 -13.65 23.44
N LEU A 195 -0.57 -13.97 23.45
CA LEU A 195 0.40 -13.39 22.52
C LEU A 195 0.10 -13.76 21.06
N ALA A 196 -0.28 -15.01 20.80
CA ALA A 196 -0.70 -15.45 19.46
C ALA A 196 -1.95 -14.72 18.98
N LEU A 197 -2.96 -14.55 19.84
CA LEU A 197 -4.17 -13.77 19.52
C LEU A 197 -3.85 -12.30 19.27
N ALA A 198 -2.96 -11.69 20.06
CA ALA A 198 -2.53 -10.31 19.85
C ALA A 198 -1.79 -10.14 18.50
N LYS A 199 -0.89 -11.07 18.17
CA LYS A 199 -0.22 -11.10 16.86
C LYS A 199 -1.25 -11.21 15.72
N LEU A 200 -2.18 -12.16 15.82
CA LEU A 200 -3.25 -12.35 14.83
C LEU A 200 -4.13 -11.10 14.68
N ALA A 201 -4.57 -10.52 15.80
CA ALA A 201 -5.40 -9.31 15.81
C ALA A 201 -4.70 -8.15 15.11
N THR A 202 -3.41 -7.94 15.36
CA THR A 202 -2.64 -6.89 14.67
C THR A 202 -2.57 -7.15 13.17
N TYR A 203 -2.31 -8.38 12.72
CA TYR A 203 -2.33 -8.68 11.28
C TYR A 203 -3.70 -8.44 10.64
N VAL A 204 -4.79 -8.79 11.33
CA VAL A 204 -6.16 -8.53 10.86
C VAL A 204 -6.44 -7.03 10.78
N VAL A 205 -6.05 -6.25 11.80
CA VAL A 205 -6.18 -4.78 11.79
C VAL A 205 -5.38 -4.16 10.65
N MET A 206 -4.15 -4.62 10.42
CA MET A 206 -3.29 -4.15 9.33
C MET A 206 -3.88 -4.48 7.96
N ALA A 207 -4.42 -5.69 7.78
CA ALA A 207 -5.14 -6.06 6.56
C ALA A 207 -6.39 -5.19 6.36
N GLY A 208 -7.15 -4.93 7.43
CA GLY A 208 -8.29 -4.02 7.40
C GLY A 208 -7.91 -2.59 7.04
N ALA A 209 -6.80 -2.09 7.57
CA ALA A 209 -6.26 -0.77 7.24
C ALA A 209 -5.81 -0.69 5.77
N ALA A 210 -5.18 -1.74 5.23
CA ALA A 210 -4.83 -1.83 3.82
C ALA A 210 -6.08 -1.85 2.92
N ALA A 211 -7.12 -2.61 3.29
CA ALA A 211 -8.39 -2.62 2.57
C ALA A 211 -9.09 -1.25 2.62
N ALA A 212 -9.07 -0.57 3.78
CA ALA A 212 -9.62 0.77 3.94
C ALA A 212 -8.85 1.80 3.09
N ALA A 213 -7.51 1.69 3.03
CA ALA A 213 -6.68 2.53 2.16
C ALA A 213 -7.00 2.31 0.68
N ALA A 214 -7.14 1.06 0.24
CA ALA A 214 -7.56 0.73 -1.12
C ALA A 214 -8.96 1.28 -1.44
N ALA A 215 -9.93 1.13 -0.53
CA ALA A 215 -11.28 1.68 -0.70
C ALA A 215 -11.27 3.21 -0.81
N THR A 216 -10.45 3.88 0.01
CA THR A 216 -10.26 5.33 -0.02
C THR A 216 -9.65 5.77 -1.36
N LEU A 217 -8.65 5.05 -1.87
CA LEU A 217 -8.09 5.30 -3.18
C LEU A 217 -9.14 5.13 -4.29
N TYR A 218 -9.91 4.04 -4.29
CA TYR A 218 -10.93 3.81 -5.31
C TYR A 218 -12.07 4.83 -5.30
N ARG A 219 -12.30 5.49 -4.15
CA ARG A 219 -13.32 6.53 -4.01
C ARG A 219 -12.83 7.91 -4.48
N TYR A 220 -11.62 8.30 -4.08
CA TYR A 220 -11.16 9.69 -4.20
C TYR A 220 -10.08 9.91 -5.27
N ALA A 221 -9.35 8.85 -5.67
CA ALA A 221 -8.31 8.98 -6.68
C ALA A 221 -8.87 9.17 -8.09
N PRO A 222 -9.86 8.38 -8.57
CA PRO A 222 -10.40 8.57 -9.92
C PRO A 222 -11.16 9.89 -10.07
N ASN A 223 -11.15 10.46 -11.25
CA ASN A 223 -11.89 11.68 -11.58
C ASN A 223 -13.35 11.39 -11.94
N ARG A 224 -14.12 10.87 -10.99
CA ARG A 224 -15.54 10.55 -11.18
C ARG A 224 -16.37 10.88 -9.96
N ASP A 225 -17.69 10.79 -10.08
CA ASP A 225 -18.60 10.91 -8.95
C ASP A 225 -18.32 9.84 -7.90
N GLU A 226 -18.32 10.24 -6.62
CA GLU A 226 -17.91 9.37 -5.52
C GLU A 226 -18.79 8.11 -5.43
N ALA A 227 -18.24 6.95 -5.79
CA ALA A 227 -18.93 5.66 -5.62
C ALA A 227 -19.26 5.38 -4.16
N GLU A 228 -20.43 4.77 -3.91
CA GLU A 228 -20.79 4.33 -2.58
C GLU A 228 -19.80 3.28 -2.05
N TRP A 229 -19.42 3.40 -0.78
CA TRP A 229 -18.46 2.51 -0.10
C TRP A 229 -18.80 1.01 -0.25
N LYS A 230 -20.09 0.69 -0.29
CA LYS A 230 -20.58 -0.69 -0.45
C LYS A 230 -20.07 -1.33 -1.72
N TRP A 231 -20.07 -0.60 -2.84
CA TRP A 231 -19.66 -1.10 -4.15
C TRP A 231 -18.14 -1.21 -4.33
N LEU A 232 -17.38 -0.45 -3.54
CA LEU A 232 -15.91 -0.50 -3.55
C LEU A 232 -15.36 -1.66 -2.71
N SER A 233 -16.07 -2.05 -1.64
CA SER A 233 -15.61 -3.04 -0.67
C SER A 233 -15.18 -4.40 -1.26
N PRO A 234 -15.84 -4.99 -2.28
CA PRO A 234 -15.42 -6.28 -2.83
C PRO A 234 -14.06 -6.19 -3.52
N GLY A 235 -13.82 -5.10 -4.27
CA GLY A 235 -12.54 -4.85 -4.93
C GLY A 235 -11.43 -4.59 -3.92
N SER A 236 -11.71 -3.81 -2.87
CA SER A 236 -10.74 -3.50 -1.81
C SER A 236 -10.35 -4.73 -0.99
N VAL A 237 -11.30 -5.60 -0.66
CA VAL A 237 -10.99 -6.89 -0.02
C VAL A 237 -10.23 -7.80 -0.97
N GLY A 238 -10.65 -7.88 -2.24
CA GLY A 238 -10.00 -8.68 -3.27
C GLY A 238 -8.53 -8.31 -3.46
N VAL A 239 -8.21 -7.02 -3.57
CA VAL A 239 -6.82 -6.56 -3.73
C VAL A 239 -5.99 -6.82 -2.47
N THR A 240 -6.55 -6.65 -1.27
CA THR A 240 -5.85 -6.97 -0.02
C THR A 240 -5.55 -8.46 0.09
N LEU A 241 -6.49 -9.34 -0.26
CA LEU A 241 -6.25 -10.79 -0.26
C LEU A 241 -5.21 -11.19 -1.32
N ALA A 242 -5.28 -10.62 -2.52
CA ALA A 242 -4.29 -10.86 -3.56
C ALA A 242 -2.90 -10.41 -3.13
N TRP A 243 -2.79 -9.25 -2.48
CA TRP A 243 -1.55 -8.74 -1.90
C TRP A 243 -0.98 -9.70 -0.85
N LEU A 244 -1.81 -10.16 0.09
CA LEU A 244 -1.38 -11.08 1.14
C LEU A 244 -0.92 -12.42 0.54
N ALA A 245 -1.64 -12.94 -0.45
CA ALA A 245 -1.25 -14.15 -1.17
C ALA A 245 0.06 -13.97 -1.92
N ALA A 246 0.27 -12.84 -2.60
CA ALA A 246 1.53 -12.53 -3.28
C ALA A 246 2.70 -12.43 -2.29
N THR A 247 2.48 -11.77 -1.15
CA THR A 247 3.49 -11.64 -0.08
C THR A 247 3.86 -13.00 0.50
N ALA A 248 2.87 -13.84 0.83
CA ALA A 248 3.10 -15.19 1.33
C ALA A 248 3.81 -16.07 0.30
N GLY A 249 3.38 -16.01 -0.97
CA GLY A 249 3.99 -16.73 -2.08
C GLY A 249 5.46 -16.35 -2.31
N PHE A 250 5.77 -15.05 -2.25
CA PHE A 250 7.14 -14.57 -2.34
C PHE A 250 7.99 -15.04 -1.15
N GLY A 251 7.44 -15.01 0.07
CA GLY A 251 8.13 -15.54 1.25
C GLY A 251 8.47 -17.03 1.13
N ILE A 252 7.54 -17.84 0.62
CA ILE A 252 7.78 -19.26 0.33
C ILE A 252 8.88 -19.43 -0.73
N TYR A 253 8.83 -18.64 -1.80
CA TYR A 253 9.83 -18.70 -2.86
C TYR A 253 11.24 -18.42 -2.31
N VAL A 254 11.43 -17.32 -1.57
CA VAL A 254 12.73 -16.97 -0.98
C VAL A 254 13.19 -18.03 0.03
N ALA A 255 12.29 -18.57 0.85
CA ALA A 255 12.66 -19.60 1.83
C ALA A 255 13.13 -20.92 1.20
N ASN A 256 12.71 -21.24 -0.03
CA ASN A 256 13.07 -22.49 -0.70
C ASN A 256 14.17 -22.32 -1.76
N PHE A 257 14.31 -21.14 -2.35
CA PHE A 257 15.16 -20.90 -3.52
C PHE A 257 16.10 -19.68 -3.38
N GLY A 258 16.00 -18.91 -2.31
CA GLY A 258 16.75 -17.66 -2.07
C GLY A 258 17.98 -17.80 -1.19
#